data_AF-A0A0B5BD74-F1
#
_entry.id   AF-A0A0B5BD74-F1
#
_cell.length_a   1.000
_cell.length_b   1.000
_cell.length_c   1.000
_cell.angle_alpha   90.00
_cell.angle_beta   90.00
_cell.angle_gamma   90.00
#
_symmetry.space_group_name_H-M   'P 1'
#
loop_
_entity.id
_entity.type
_entity.pdbx_description
1 polymer ?
#
loop_
_entity_poly.entity_id
_entity_poly.type
_entity_poly.pdbx_seq_one_letter_code
_entity_poly.pdbx_strand_id
1 'polypeptide(L)'
;MEPFTKKQQHDLRVLIDFVRVYCHARHDRGDRAPFDLPPEIAHRYRQGVELCGECAGLLAHGIAKRRKCPLDPKPSCKHCRIHCYGKEYRARIREVMAFSGRRMIMRGRFDYLWHYFF
;
A
#
# COMPACT_ATOMS: atom_id res chain seq x y z
N MET A 1 5.11 8.20 19.08
CA MET A 1 5.09 7.15 18.03
C MET A 1 6.38 7.28 17.24
N GLU A 2 7.16 6.22 17.09
CA GLU A 2 8.38 6.29 16.27
C GLU A 2 8.03 6.55 14.80
N PRO A 3 8.76 7.47 14.13
CA PRO A 3 8.52 7.82 12.75
C PRO A 3 8.95 6.68 11.81
N PHE A 4 8.24 6.51 10.69
CA PHE A 4 8.64 5.54 9.66
C PHE A 4 9.99 5.92 9.04
N THR A 5 10.87 4.94 8.84
CA THR A 5 12.13 5.15 8.12
C THR A 5 11.88 5.51 6.65
N LYS A 6 12.84 6.15 5.96
CA LYS A 6 12.70 6.52 4.53
C LYS A 6 12.29 5.33 3.64
N LYS A 7 12.89 4.15 3.87
CA LYS A 7 12.53 2.91 3.17
C LYS A 7 11.10 2.47 3.45
N GLN A 8 10.65 2.58 4.70
CA GLN A 8 9.27 2.26 5.07
C GLN A 8 8.27 3.25 4.46
N GLN A 9 8.60 4.54 4.42
CA GLN A 9 7.77 5.55 3.77
C GLN A 9 7.65 5.31 2.26
N HIS A 10 8.74 4.89 1.61
CA HIS A 10 8.72 4.47 0.21
C HIS A 10 7.77 3.28 0.02
N ASP A 11 7.96 2.18 0.75
CA ASP A 11 7.10 0.99 0.70
C ASP A 11 5.60 1.32 0.95
N LEU A 12 5.32 2.28 1.83
CA LEU A 12 3.94 2.70 2.12
C LEU A 12 3.33 3.51 0.98
N ARG A 13 4.07 4.46 0.39
CA ARG A 13 3.61 5.25 -0.78
C ARG A 13 3.23 4.31 -1.92
N VAL A 14 4.14 3.39 -2.16
CA VAL A 14 4.00 2.27 -3.10
C VAL A 14 2.69 1.52 -2.89
N LEU A 15 2.45 1.08 -1.66
CA LEU A 15 1.25 0.34 -1.32
C LEU A 15 -0.02 1.17 -1.52
N ILE A 16 -0.01 2.44 -1.10
CA ILE A 16 -1.13 3.37 -1.23
C ILE A 16 -1.52 3.56 -2.69
N ASP A 17 -0.54 3.84 -3.56
CA ASP A 17 -0.80 4.13 -4.98
C ASP A 17 -1.40 2.91 -5.69
N PHE A 18 -0.91 1.71 -5.36
CA PHE A 18 -1.43 0.48 -5.93
C PHE A 18 -2.83 0.14 -5.41
N VAL A 19 -3.07 0.30 -4.11
CA VAL A 19 -4.41 0.10 -3.52
C VAL A 19 -5.41 1.11 -4.12
N ARG A 20 -4.99 2.36 -4.32
CA ARG A 20 -5.81 3.38 -4.99
C ARG A 20 -6.16 2.97 -6.41
N VAL A 21 -5.17 2.55 -7.22
CA VAL A 21 -5.44 2.10 -8.60
C VAL A 21 -6.38 0.90 -8.63
N TYR A 22 -6.20 -0.06 -7.72
CA TYR A 22 -7.07 -1.23 -7.61
C TYR A 22 -8.51 -0.82 -7.26
N CYS A 23 -8.67 -0.04 -6.19
CA CYS A 23 -9.97 0.45 -5.74
C CYS A 23 -10.69 1.23 -6.84
N HIS A 24 -9.99 2.13 -7.54
CA HIS A 24 -10.58 2.95 -8.59
C HIS A 24 -11.03 2.15 -9.82
N ALA A 25 -10.42 0.98 -10.04
CA ALA A 25 -10.65 0.17 -11.23
C ALA A 25 -11.63 -1.00 -11.00
N ARG A 26 -11.75 -1.50 -9.77
CA ARG A 26 -12.62 -2.63 -9.43
C ARG A 26 -13.88 -2.27 -8.66
N HIS A 27 -13.88 -1.15 -7.94
CA HIS A 27 -15.01 -0.79 -7.07
C HIS A 27 -15.67 0.50 -7.54
N ASP A 28 -16.95 0.65 -7.24
CA ASP A 28 -17.72 1.82 -7.62
C ASP A 28 -17.24 3.09 -6.91
N ARG A 29 -17.59 4.24 -7.50
CA ARG A 29 -17.16 5.55 -6.98
C ARG A 29 -17.98 6.00 -5.77
N GLY A 30 -19.22 5.51 -5.64
CA GLY A 30 -20.15 5.90 -4.58
C GLY A 30 -19.73 5.47 -3.18
N ASP A 31 -18.96 4.39 -3.05
CA ASP A 31 -18.55 3.83 -1.74
C ASP A 31 -17.20 4.38 -1.24
N ARG A 32 -16.60 5.34 -1.97
CA ARG A 32 -15.26 5.84 -1.65
C ARG A 32 -15.36 6.99 -0.66
N ALA A 33 -14.58 6.88 0.41
CA ALA A 33 -14.45 7.92 1.42
C ALA A 33 -12.99 8.36 1.55
N PRO A 34 -12.72 9.58 2.05
CA PRO A 34 -11.38 10.01 2.39
C PRO A 34 -10.70 9.04 3.36
N PHE A 35 -9.49 8.61 3.02
CA PHE A 35 -8.66 7.74 3.85
C PHE A 35 -7.68 8.56 4.68
N ASP A 36 -7.64 8.32 5.98
CA ASP A 36 -6.70 9.00 6.89
C ASP A 36 -5.27 8.46 6.71
N LEU A 37 -4.38 9.34 6.26
CA LEU A 37 -3.00 8.99 5.95
C LEU A 37 -2.08 9.28 7.14
N PRO A 38 -1.06 8.43 7.37
CA PRO A 38 0.02 8.74 8.31
C PRO A 38 0.62 10.14 8.06
N PRO A 39 0.80 10.98 9.09
CA PRO A 39 1.31 12.34 8.93
C PRO A 39 2.69 12.36 8.26
N GLU A 40 3.48 11.30 8.43
CA GLU A 40 4.81 11.14 7.84
C GLU A 40 4.77 11.11 6.29
N ILE A 41 3.64 10.72 5.69
CA ILE A 41 3.47 10.61 4.22
C ILE A 41 2.32 11.45 3.67
N ALA A 42 1.44 11.99 4.52
CA ALA A 42 0.30 12.81 4.13
C ALA A 42 0.71 14.00 3.22
N HIS A 43 1.88 14.61 3.46
CA HIS A 43 2.40 15.72 2.65
C HIS A 43 2.57 15.37 1.16
N ARG A 44 2.74 14.08 0.80
CA ARG A 44 2.84 13.63 -0.59
C ARG A 44 1.49 13.53 -1.29
N TYR A 45 0.40 13.50 -0.52
CA TYR A 45 -0.97 13.33 -0.99
C TYR A 45 -1.79 14.59 -0.69
N ARG A 46 -1.37 15.75 -1.24
CA ARG A 46 -2.03 17.05 -0.99
C ARG A 46 -3.52 17.09 -1.34
N GLN A 47 -3.96 16.26 -2.29
CA GLN A 47 -5.37 16.13 -2.67
C GLN A 47 -6.11 15.01 -1.91
N GLY A 48 -5.46 14.41 -0.91
CA GLY A 48 -5.99 13.25 -0.20
C GLY A 48 -5.97 11.97 -1.04
N VAL A 49 -6.40 10.88 -0.41
CA VAL A 49 -6.60 9.57 -1.03
C VAL A 49 -7.99 9.10 -0.65
N GLU A 50 -8.78 8.70 -1.64
CA GLU A 50 -10.13 8.17 -1.42
C GLU A 50 -10.14 6.68 -1.72
N LEU A 51 -10.69 5.89 -0.80
CA LEU A 51 -10.78 4.43 -0.92
C LEU A 51 -12.14 3.96 -0.45
N CYS A 52 -12.63 2.83 -0.99
CA CYS A 52 -13.79 2.16 -0.42
C CYS A 52 -13.44 1.53 0.94
N GLY A 53 -14.45 1.19 1.74
CA GLY A 53 -14.27 0.60 3.07
C GLY A 53 -13.37 -0.65 3.08
N GLU A 54 -13.48 -1.51 2.08
CA GLU A 54 -12.63 -2.70 1.97
C GLU A 54 -11.15 -2.34 1.74
N CYS A 55 -10.88 -1.47 0.79
CA CYS A 55 -9.51 -1.05 0.43
C CYS A 55 -8.88 -0.20 1.53
N ALA A 56 -9.67 0.65 2.20
CA ALA A 56 -9.26 1.39 3.38
C ALA A 56 -8.88 0.45 4.53
N GLY A 57 -9.69 -0.57 4.82
CA GLY A 57 -9.40 -1.56 5.85
C GLY A 57 -8.13 -2.36 5.55
N LEU A 58 -7.95 -2.77 4.28
CA LEU A 58 -6.73 -3.46 3.82
C LEU A 58 -5.49 -2.58 4.06
N LEU A 59 -5.54 -1.32 3.65
CA LEU A 59 -4.41 -0.40 3.78
C LEU A 59 -4.10 -0.04 5.23
N ALA A 60 -5.13 0.27 6.04
CA ALA A 60 -5.00 0.59 7.45
C ALA A 60 -4.37 -0.57 8.23
N HIS A 61 -4.78 -1.80 7.95
CA HIS A 61 -4.19 -2.98 8.56
C HIS A 61 -2.70 -3.12 8.22
N GLY A 62 -2.33 -2.88 6.96
CA GLY A 62 -0.94 -2.86 6.51
C GLY A 62 -0.07 -1.86 7.25
N ILE A 63 -0.54 -0.61 7.36
CA ILE A 63 0.12 0.50 8.05
C ILE A 63 0.28 0.19 9.54
N ALA A 64 -0.80 -0.26 10.21
CA ALA A 64 -0.78 -0.56 11.63
C ALA A 64 0.20 -1.68 11.97
N LYS A 65 0.23 -2.75 11.17
CA LYS A 65 1.18 -3.86 11.34
C LYS A 65 2.62 -3.42 11.06
N ARG A 66 2.83 -2.54 10.08
CA ARG A 66 4.15 -1.95 9.87
C ARG A 66 4.54 -1.16 11.12
N ARG A 67 3.71 -0.29 11.70
CA ARG A 67 4.07 0.43 12.95
C ARG A 67 4.44 -0.51 14.10
N LYS A 68 3.65 -1.56 14.33
CA LYS A 68 3.81 -2.47 15.49
C LYS A 68 4.82 -3.61 15.28
N CYS A 69 5.67 -3.55 14.26
CA CYS A 69 6.58 -4.66 13.97
C CYS A 69 7.72 -4.73 15.02
N PRO A 70 7.95 -5.87 15.68
CA PRO A 70 8.95 -6.00 16.75
C PRO A 70 10.38 -6.26 16.23
N LEU A 71 10.60 -6.31 14.91
CA LEU A 71 11.90 -6.66 14.32
C LEU A 71 12.74 -5.40 14.03
N ASP A 72 13.99 -5.42 14.47
CA ASP A 72 15.01 -4.42 14.16
C ASP A 72 16.37 -5.11 13.83
N PRO A 73 16.97 -4.91 12.64
CA PRO A 73 16.47 -4.11 11.53
C PRO A 73 15.24 -4.76 10.88
N LYS A 74 14.25 -3.93 10.56
CA LYS A 74 12.98 -4.39 10.02
C LYS A 74 13.12 -4.87 8.57
N PRO A 75 12.91 -6.16 8.28
CA PRO A 75 12.97 -6.67 6.92
C PRO A 75 11.74 -6.22 6.11
N SER A 76 11.79 -6.37 4.79
CA SER A 76 10.58 -6.29 3.98
C SER A 76 9.60 -7.38 4.40
N CYS A 77 8.29 -7.14 4.31
CA CYS A 77 7.27 -8.10 4.75
C CYS A 77 7.36 -9.45 4.02
N LYS A 78 7.95 -9.47 2.80
CA LYS A 78 8.24 -10.67 2.00
C LYS A 78 9.32 -11.54 2.63
N HIS A 79 10.35 -10.94 3.23
CA HIS A 79 11.49 -11.64 3.85
C HIS A 79 11.37 -11.70 5.39
N CYS A 80 10.19 -11.43 5.93
CA CYS A 80 9.97 -11.31 7.36
C CYS A 80 9.75 -12.69 8.00
N ARG A 81 10.70 -13.15 8.83
CA ARG A 81 10.66 -14.46 9.50
C ARG A 81 9.39 -14.78 10.29
N ILE A 82 8.79 -13.78 10.95
CA ILE A 82 7.61 -13.99 11.80
C ILE A 82 6.31 -14.05 11.00
N HIS A 83 6.34 -13.59 9.73
CA HIS A 83 5.19 -13.58 8.85
C HIS A 83 3.87 -13.20 9.57
N CYS A 84 3.85 -12.07 10.27
CA CYS A 84 2.76 -11.63 11.16
C CYS A 84 1.42 -11.27 10.49
N TYR A 85 1.35 -11.26 9.15
CA TYR A 85 0.11 -11.11 8.39
C TYR A 85 -0.58 -12.47 8.17
N GLY A 86 -1.91 -12.51 8.19
CA GLY A 86 -2.68 -13.69 7.77
C GLY A 86 -2.46 -14.04 6.30
N LYS A 87 -2.65 -15.32 5.94
CA LYS A 87 -2.52 -15.81 4.55
C LYS A 87 -3.45 -15.06 3.59
N GLU A 88 -4.67 -14.78 4.02
CA GLU A 88 -5.69 -14.04 3.28
C GLU A 88 -5.25 -12.60 2.96
N TYR A 89 -4.73 -11.88 3.95
CA TYR A 89 -4.20 -10.54 3.76
C TYR A 89 -3.07 -10.52 2.71
N ARG A 90 -2.15 -11.49 2.77
CA ARG A 90 -1.09 -11.61 1.77
C ARG A 90 -1.63 -11.91 0.37
N ALA A 91 -2.66 -12.74 0.27
CA ALA A 91 -3.30 -13.05 -0.99
C ALA A 91 -3.92 -11.79 -1.61
N ARG A 92 -4.68 -11.03 -0.82
CA ARG A 92 -5.27 -9.74 -1.25
C ARG A 92 -4.21 -8.74 -1.68
N ILE A 93 -3.14 -8.56 -0.91
CA ILE A 93 -2.06 -7.64 -1.29
C ILE A 93 -1.37 -8.10 -2.58
N ARG A 94 -1.10 -9.40 -2.74
CA ARG A 94 -0.53 -9.93 -3.99
C ARG A 94 -1.45 -9.69 -5.19
N GLU A 95 -2.74 -9.88 -5.01
CA GLU A 95 -3.74 -9.59 -6.03
C GLU A 95 -3.75 -8.10 -6.41
N VAL A 96 -3.80 -7.20 -5.42
CA VAL A 96 -3.72 -5.74 -5.63
C VAL A 96 -2.43 -5.38 -6.36
N MET A 97 -1.29 -5.92 -5.93
CA MET A 97 0.00 -5.68 -6.58
C MET A 97 0.00 -6.15 -8.05
N ALA A 98 -0.46 -7.37 -8.31
CA ALA A 98 -0.47 -7.97 -9.65
C ALA A 98 -1.44 -7.23 -10.59
N PHE A 99 -2.64 -6.90 -10.11
CA PHE A 99 -3.65 -6.19 -10.89
C PHE A 99 -3.22 -4.75 -11.20
N SER A 100 -2.84 -3.98 -10.17
CA SER A 100 -2.46 -2.59 -10.34
C SER A 100 -1.19 -2.45 -11.15
N GLY A 101 -0.20 -3.33 -10.95
CA GLY A 101 1.00 -3.39 -11.78
C GLY A 101 0.66 -3.62 -13.25
N ARG A 102 -0.11 -4.67 -13.56
CA ARG A 102 -0.56 -4.95 -14.94
C ARG A 102 -1.31 -3.77 -15.58
N ARG A 103 -2.19 -3.13 -14.82
CA ARG A 103 -2.98 -1.99 -15.30
C ARG A 103 -2.13 -0.74 -15.57
N MET A 104 -1.13 -0.47 -14.72
CA MET A 104 -0.19 0.65 -14.94
C MET A 104 0.64 0.44 -16.21
N ILE A 105 1.09 -0.79 -16.46
CA ILE A 105 1.82 -1.18 -17.68
C ILE A 105 0.95 -0.94 -18.92
N MET A 106 -0.29 -1.43 -18.90
CA MET A 106 -1.22 -1.28 -20.01
C MET A 106 -1.56 0.18 -20.33
N ARG A 107 -1.35 1.11 -19.40
CA ARG A 107 -1.54 2.56 -19.59
C ARG A 107 -0.26 3.30 -20.02
N GLY A 108 0.81 2.59 -20.38
CA GLY A 108 2.05 3.16 -20.89
C GLY A 108 2.98 3.75 -19.82
N ARG A 109 2.73 3.50 -18.53
CA ARG A 109 3.59 3.95 -17.42
C ARG A 109 4.64 2.90 -17.06
N PHE A 110 5.51 2.59 -18.02
CA PHE A 110 6.62 1.63 -17.86
C PHE A 110 7.67 2.10 -16.84
N ASP A 111 7.78 3.42 -16.64
CA ASP A 111 8.65 4.07 -15.66
C ASP A 111 8.37 3.59 -14.22
N TYR A 112 7.11 3.36 -13.88
CA TYR A 112 6.69 2.89 -12.57
C TYR A 112 7.10 1.44 -12.28
N LEU A 113 7.21 0.60 -13.31
CA LEU A 113 7.72 -0.77 -13.16
C LEU A 113 9.22 -0.78 -12.86
N TRP A 114 9.99 0.04 -13.58
CA TRP A 114 11.45 0.06 -13.46
C TRP A 114 11.88 0.54 -12.07
N HIS A 115 11.21 1.56 -11.53
CA HIS A 115 11.45 2.09 -10.18
C HIS A 115 11.07 1.11 -9.05
N TYR A 116 10.31 0.06 -9.37
CA TYR A 116 9.80 -0.90 -8.38
C TYR A 116 10.52 -2.24 -8.37
N PHE A 117 11.05 -2.64 -9.53
CA PHE A 117 11.74 -3.91 -9.69
C PHE A 117 13.26 -3.78 -9.50
N PHE A 118 13.80 -2.56 -9.62
CA PHE A 118 15.22 -2.22 -9.47
C PHE A 118 15.39 -1.11 -8.41
#